data_AF-A0A5C3P0T1-F1
#
_entry.id   AF-A0A5C3P0T1-F1
#
_cell.length_a   1.000
_cell.length_b   1.000
_cell.length_c   1.000
_cell.angle_alpha   90.00
_cell.angle_beta   90.00
_cell.angle_gamma   90.00
#
_symmetry.space_group_name_H-M   'P 1'
#
loop_
_entity.id
_entity.type
_entity.pdbx_description
1 polymer ?
#
loop_
_entity_poly.entity_id
_entity_poly.type
_entity_poly.pdbx_seq_one_letter_code
_entity_poly.pdbx_strand_id
1 'polypeptide(L)'
;AGHMLYPPVRTCDRTYCSNPKLLRHKDNPVSVTLFTLSEGVCDAVSVHLYCYACQTNYHHEFAVHKGIRSYYSGFPSAVQVSEHKFIERSVLQHFMTLHLLSWTSATNAAHIYEKSLSKLDETQLALPRYRLRTEHVWTGFIVNSLLKDA
;
A
#
# COMPACT_ATOMS: atom_id res chain seq x y z
N ALA A 1 2.82 -5.17 17.36
CA ALA A 1 1.47 -5.63 16.98
C ALA A 1 1.48 -5.89 15.48
N GLY A 2 0.75 -6.90 14.97
CA GLY A 2 0.76 -7.18 13.53
C GLY A 2 0.04 -6.09 12.73
N HIS A 3 0.63 -5.61 11.64
CA HIS A 3 0.02 -4.62 10.76
C HIS A 3 -1.04 -5.27 9.88
N MET A 4 -2.30 -4.84 10.00
CA MET A 4 -3.40 -5.31 9.17
C MET A 4 -3.93 -4.18 8.29
N LEU A 5 -3.79 -4.35 6.97
CA LEU A 5 -4.23 -3.39 5.96
C LEU A 5 -5.65 -3.75 5.52
N TYR A 6 -6.63 -3.21 6.24
CA TYR A 6 -8.04 -3.34 5.91
C TYR A 6 -8.52 -2.19 4.99
N PRO A 7 -9.57 -2.42 4.19
CA PRO A 7 -10.33 -1.33 3.60
C PRO A 7 -10.92 -0.43 4.70
N PRO A 8 -11.05 0.89 4.47
CA PRO A 8 -11.61 1.82 5.45
C PRO A 8 -13.11 1.62 5.67
N VAL A 9 -13.78 0.87 4.79
CA VAL A 9 -15.22 0.61 4.83
C VAL A 9 -15.50 -0.84 5.21
N ARG A 10 -16.51 -1.04 6.07
CA ARG A 10 -16.98 -2.37 6.52
C ARG A 10 -18.36 -2.74 6.00
N THR A 11 -19.10 -1.75 5.50
CA THR A 11 -20.38 -1.89 4.83
C THR A 11 -20.26 -1.39 3.41
N CYS A 12 -21.01 -1.95 2.48
CA CYS A 12 -21.01 -1.45 1.11
C CYS A 12 -21.51 0.00 1.07
N ASP A 13 -20.67 0.88 0.56
CA ASP A 13 -20.85 2.33 0.45
C ASP A 13 -21.23 2.77 -0.98
N ARG A 14 -21.45 1.82 -1.90
CA ARG A 14 -21.72 2.11 -3.31
C ARG A 14 -23.17 2.48 -3.53
N THR A 15 -23.39 3.65 -4.13
CA THR A 15 -24.72 4.18 -4.47
C THR A 15 -25.48 3.29 -5.45
N TYR A 16 -24.78 2.52 -6.28
CA TYR A 16 -25.37 1.55 -7.21
C TYR A 16 -25.69 0.18 -6.56
N CYS A 17 -25.43 0.00 -5.27
CA CYS A 17 -25.72 -1.26 -4.58
C CYS A 17 -27.20 -1.31 -4.18
N SER A 18 -27.91 -2.36 -4.63
CA SER A 18 -29.32 -2.57 -4.27
C SER A 18 -29.53 -3.04 -2.83
N ASN A 19 -28.49 -3.55 -2.17
CA ASN A 19 -28.58 -4.10 -0.82
C ASN A 19 -27.26 -3.91 -0.05
N PRO A 20 -26.99 -2.70 0.45
CA PRO A 20 -25.76 -2.42 1.19
C PRO A 20 -25.76 -3.21 2.51
N LYS A 21 -24.86 -4.19 2.61
CA LYS A 21 -24.67 -5.03 3.79
C LYS A 21 -23.22 -4.98 4.25
N LEU A 22 -22.96 -5.61 5.39
CA LEU A 22 -21.61 -5.91 5.86
C LEU A 22 -20.82 -6.63 4.77
N LEU A 23 -19.65 -6.08 4.48
CA LEU A 23 -18.70 -6.68 3.55
C LEU A 23 -18.12 -7.95 4.18
N ARG A 24 -17.88 -8.95 3.34
CA ARG A 24 -17.34 -10.25 3.77
C ARG A 24 -15.92 -10.41 3.27
N HIS A 25 -15.12 -11.25 3.91
CA HIS A 25 -13.81 -11.59 3.37
C HIS A 25 -14.00 -12.23 1.99
N LYS A 26 -13.29 -11.69 0.99
CA LYS A 26 -13.32 -12.26 -0.36
C LYS A 26 -12.51 -13.56 -0.41
N ASP A 27 -11.28 -13.44 0.08
CA ASP A 27 -10.22 -14.42 0.03
C ASP A 27 -9.54 -14.48 1.41
N ASN A 28 -8.65 -15.45 1.60
CA ASN A 28 -7.83 -15.50 2.80
C ASN A 28 -6.93 -14.25 2.88
N PRO A 29 -6.70 -13.71 4.10
CA PRO A 29 -5.74 -12.62 4.29
C PRO A 29 -4.37 -12.96 3.70
N VAL A 30 -3.78 -12.02 2.97
CA VAL A 30 -2.53 -12.23 2.21
C VAL A 30 -1.36 -11.63 2.99
N SER A 31 -0.28 -12.40 3.15
CA SER A 31 0.97 -11.88 3.73
C SER A 31 1.66 -10.94 2.76
N VAL A 32 2.02 -9.76 3.25
CA VAL A 32 2.63 -8.67 2.48
C VAL A 32 3.77 -8.03 3.27
N THR A 33 4.65 -7.33 2.56
CA THR A 33 5.72 -6.54 3.16
C THR A 33 5.32 -5.08 3.23
N LEU A 34 5.43 -4.48 4.41
CA LEU A 34 5.19 -3.07 4.66
C LEU A 34 6.51 -2.35 4.96
N PHE A 35 6.79 -1.31 4.19
CA PHE A 35 7.94 -0.43 4.37
C PHE A 35 7.51 0.79 5.20
N THR A 36 7.94 0.86 6.47
CA THR A 36 7.60 1.93 7.41
C THR A 36 8.81 2.81 7.74
N LEU A 37 8.57 4.08 8.08
CA LEU A 37 9.66 4.98 8.41
C LEU A 37 10.21 4.72 9.83
N SER A 38 9.33 4.43 10.78
CA SER A 38 9.68 4.32 12.21
C SER A 38 10.08 2.92 12.64
N GLU A 39 9.46 1.87 12.11
CA GLU A 39 9.72 0.47 12.49
C GLU A 39 10.63 -0.25 11.49
N GLY A 40 10.88 0.36 10.33
CA GLY A 40 11.60 -0.25 9.23
C GLY A 40 10.71 -1.21 8.42
N VAL A 41 11.31 -2.26 7.87
CA VAL A 41 10.56 -3.27 7.11
C VAL A 41 9.87 -4.22 8.07
N CYS A 42 8.58 -4.42 7.89
CA CYS A 42 7.81 -5.36 8.67
C CYS A 42 6.88 -6.22 7.81
N ASP A 43 6.52 -7.38 8.34
CA ASP A 43 5.46 -8.21 7.79
C ASP A 43 4.10 -7.63 8.18
N ALA A 44 3.21 -7.61 7.21
CA ALA A 44 1.84 -7.14 7.34
C ALA A 44 0.89 -8.11 6.65
N VAL A 45 -0.42 -7.90 6.85
CA VAL A 45 -1.47 -8.71 6.25
C VAL A 45 -2.42 -7.79 5.50
N SER A 46 -2.59 -8.02 4.20
CA SER A 46 -3.60 -7.35 3.37
C SER A 46 -4.90 -8.13 3.41
N VAL A 47 -6.00 -7.44 3.73
CA VAL A 47 -7.34 -8.05 3.78
C VAL A 47 -8.21 -7.46 2.68
N HIS A 48 -8.86 -8.33 1.91
CA HIS A 48 -9.80 -7.93 0.86
C HIS A 48 -11.22 -8.25 1.30
N LEU A 49 -12.10 -7.26 1.20
CA LEU A 49 -13.51 -7.39 1.52
C LEU A 49 -14.34 -7.36 0.24
N TYR A 50 -15.48 -8.03 0.22
CA TYR A 50 -16.32 -8.16 -0.97
C TYR A 50 -17.78 -7.93 -0.65
N CYS A 51 -18.44 -7.17 -1.52
CA CYS A 51 -19.88 -7.05 -1.55
C CYS A 51 -20.46 -8.01 -2.59
N TYR A 52 -21.14 -9.07 -2.15
CA TYR A 52 -21.79 -10.03 -3.06
C TYR A 52 -23.00 -9.45 -3.79
N ALA A 53 -23.60 -8.36 -3.30
CA ALA A 53 -24.78 -7.75 -3.93
C ALA A 53 -24.42 -6.95 -5.18
N CYS A 54 -23.38 -6.12 -5.12
CA CYS A 54 -22.93 -5.30 -6.26
C CYS A 54 -21.59 -5.74 -6.85
N GLN A 55 -21.04 -6.85 -6.39
CA GLN A 55 -19.80 -7.46 -6.88
C GLN A 55 -18.55 -6.56 -6.79
N THR A 56 -18.51 -5.66 -5.81
CA THR A 56 -17.38 -4.76 -5.59
C THR A 56 -16.36 -5.41 -4.65
N ASN A 57 -15.09 -5.44 -5.07
CA ASN A 57 -13.96 -5.89 -4.26
C ASN A 57 -13.25 -4.69 -3.63
N TYR A 58 -13.14 -4.67 -2.31
CA TYR A 58 -12.58 -3.60 -1.51
C TYR A 58 -11.19 -4.01 -1.03
N HIS A 59 -10.19 -3.22 -1.44
CA HIS A 59 -8.80 -3.31 -1.00
C HIS A 59 -8.52 -2.19 0.00
N HIS A 60 -7.29 -2.12 0.53
CA HIS A 60 -6.89 -1.12 1.52
C HIS A 60 -7.10 0.33 1.04
N GLU A 61 -6.69 0.65 -0.19
CA GLU A 61 -6.66 2.03 -0.70
C GLU A 61 -7.66 2.31 -1.85
N PHE A 62 -8.19 1.25 -2.47
CA PHE A 62 -9.15 1.34 -3.56
C PHE A 62 -10.19 0.24 -3.47
N ALA A 63 -11.29 0.38 -4.23
CA ALA A 63 -12.14 -0.73 -4.57
C ALA A 63 -12.19 -0.94 -6.09
N VAL A 64 -12.54 -2.16 -6.50
CA VAL A 64 -12.66 -2.57 -7.88
C VAL A 64 -14.09 -3.03 -8.15
N HIS A 65 -14.72 -2.44 -9.14
CA HIS A 65 -16.03 -2.85 -9.64
C HIS A 65 -15.98 -2.93 -11.16
N LYS A 66 -16.34 -4.09 -11.74
CA LYS A 66 -16.30 -4.34 -13.19
C LYS A 66 -14.96 -3.96 -13.85
N GLY A 67 -13.85 -4.28 -13.17
CA GLY A 67 -12.50 -3.97 -13.65
C GLY A 67 -12.07 -2.51 -13.47
N ILE A 68 -12.97 -1.62 -13.05
CA ILE A 68 -12.66 -0.21 -12.79
C ILE A 68 -12.20 -0.06 -11.34
N ARG A 69 -11.00 0.49 -11.16
CA ARG A 69 -10.45 0.85 -9.86
C ARG A 69 -10.91 2.25 -9.45
N SER A 70 -11.46 2.38 -8.25
CA SER A 70 -11.85 3.65 -7.65
C SER A 70 -11.20 3.79 -6.28
N TYR A 71 -10.38 4.81 -6.09
CA TYR A 71 -9.74 5.10 -4.82
C TYR A 71 -10.73 5.68 -3.81
N TYR A 72 -10.49 5.44 -2.51
CA TYR A 72 -11.31 6.07 -1.46
C TYR A 72 -10.96 7.55 -1.31
N SER A 73 -11.87 8.31 -0.70
CA SER A 73 -11.56 9.68 -0.31
C SER A 73 -10.50 9.72 0.79
N GLY A 74 -9.64 10.74 0.73
CA GLY A 74 -8.55 10.92 1.68
C GLY A 74 -7.28 10.15 1.31
N PHE A 75 -6.28 10.26 2.18
CA PHE A 75 -4.97 9.66 1.95
C PHE A 75 -4.82 8.35 2.72
N PRO A 76 -4.52 7.22 2.06
CA PRO A 76 -4.22 5.97 2.75
C PRO A 76 -2.93 6.11 3.56
N SER A 77 -2.85 5.37 4.67
CA SER A 77 -1.65 5.31 5.51
C SER A 77 -0.48 4.60 4.81
N ALA A 78 -0.80 3.64 3.93
CA ALA A 78 0.18 2.93 3.12
C ALA A 78 -0.35 2.74 1.69
N VAL A 79 0.56 2.79 0.73
CA VAL A 79 0.25 2.67 -0.70
C VAL A 79 0.69 1.32 -1.22
N GLN A 80 -0.17 0.62 -1.97
CA GLN A 80 0.18 -0.62 -2.64
C GLN A 80 1.05 -0.32 -3.87
N VAL A 81 2.30 -0.80 -3.85
CA VAL A 81 3.28 -0.59 -4.94
C VAL A 81 3.58 -1.84 -5.73
N SER A 82 3.14 -3.00 -5.23
CA SER A 82 3.16 -4.30 -5.89
C SER A 82 2.12 -5.19 -5.22
N GLU A 83 1.84 -6.36 -5.79
CA GLU A 83 0.87 -7.31 -5.24
C GLU A 83 1.12 -7.63 -3.75
N HIS A 84 2.39 -7.76 -3.35
CA HIS A 84 2.80 -8.11 -1.98
C HIS A 84 3.60 -7.01 -1.26
N LYS A 85 3.60 -5.77 -1.74
CA LYS A 85 4.42 -4.70 -1.15
C LYS A 85 3.62 -3.41 -0.98
N PHE A 86 3.73 -2.84 0.22
CA PHE A 86 3.13 -1.58 0.61
C PHE A 86 4.19 -0.64 1.16
N ILE A 87 4.11 0.65 0.81
CA ILE A 87 4.99 1.68 1.34
C ILE A 87 4.16 2.64 2.17
N GLU A 88 4.54 2.86 3.42
CA GLU A 88 3.93 3.86 4.28
C GLU A 88 4.08 5.26 3.67
N ARG A 89 3.06 6.10 3.84
CA ARG A 89 3.06 7.46 3.31
C ARG A 89 4.27 8.29 3.76
N SER A 90 4.70 8.14 5.02
CA SER A 90 5.87 8.83 5.59
C SER A 90 7.16 8.49 4.83
N VAL A 91 7.32 7.23 4.40
CA VAL A 91 8.45 6.79 3.58
C VAL A 91 8.39 7.40 2.18
N LEU A 92 7.20 7.44 1.56
CA LEU A 92 7.03 8.12 0.27
C LEU A 92 7.34 9.61 0.37
N GLN A 93 6.90 10.28 1.43
CA GLN A 93 7.25 11.68 1.68
C GLN A 93 8.75 11.86 1.84
N HIS A 94 9.43 10.98 2.58
CA HIS A 94 10.88 11.00 2.70
C HIS A 94 11.57 10.84 1.33
N PHE A 95 11.11 9.91 0.49
CA PHE A 95 11.63 9.74 -0.87
C PHE A 95 11.40 10.97 -1.74
N MET A 96 10.23 11.62 -1.65
CA MET A 96 9.97 12.87 -2.35
C MET A 96 10.93 13.98 -1.89
N THR A 97 11.17 14.10 -0.58
CA THR A 97 12.13 15.07 -0.02
C THR A 97 13.55 14.82 -0.54
N LEU A 98 14.02 13.57 -0.55
CA LEU A 98 15.31 13.21 -1.13
C LEU A 98 15.39 13.54 -2.63
N HIS A 99 14.31 13.28 -3.35
CA HIS A 99 14.27 13.59 -4.78
C HIS A 99 14.35 15.09 -5.05
N LEU A 100 13.59 15.90 -4.31
CA LEU A 100 13.48 17.35 -4.50
C LEU A 100 14.69 18.13 -3.97
N LEU A 101 15.23 17.74 -2.81
CA LEU A 101 16.30 18.51 -2.14
C LEU A 101 17.71 18.01 -2.48
N SER A 102 17.87 16.71 -2.71
CA SER A 102 19.17 16.09 -2.95
C SER A 102 19.26 15.38 -4.30
N TRP A 103 18.34 15.66 -5.23
CA TRP A 103 18.34 15.11 -6.60
C TRP A 103 18.50 13.58 -6.63
N THR A 104 18.00 12.93 -5.58
CA THR A 104 18.26 11.53 -5.35
C THR A 104 17.39 10.70 -6.29
N SER A 105 18.02 9.83 -7.07
CA SER A 105 17.32 8.91 -7.96
C SER A 105 16.42 7.96 -7.15
N ALA A 106 15.35 7.46 -7.76
CA ALA A 106 14.49 6.47 -7.12
C ALA A 106 15.25 5.19 -6.70
N THR A 107 16.25 4.79 -7.48
CA THR A 107 17.17 3.69 -7.12
C THR A 107 17.95 4.00 -5.85
N ASN A 108 18.54 5.20 -5.77
CA ASN A 108 19.29 5.61 -4.58
C ASN A 108 18.39 5.77 -3.37
N ALA A 109 17.15 6.26 -3.53
CA ALA A 109 16.17 6.35 -2.44
C ALA A 109 15.83 4.97 -1.87
N ALA A 110 15.62 3.96 -2.74
CA ALA A 110 15.42 2.58 -2.31
C ALA A 110 16.64 2.03 -1.54
N HIS A 111 17.86 2.31 -2.02
CA HIS A 111 19.09 1.91 -1.32
C HIS A 111 19.30 2.63 0.01
N ILE A 112 19.01 3.93 0.10
CA ILE A 112 19.07 4.69 1.34
C ILE A 112 18.11 4.08 2.37
N TYR A 113 16.89 3.76 1.95
CA TYR A 113 15.95 3.08 2.83
C TYR A 113 16.49 1.72 3.29
N GLU A 114 16.97 0.88 2.37
CA GLU A 114 17.52 -0.43 2.67
C GLU A 114 18.67 -0.34 3.69
N LYS A 115 19.58 0.63 3.53
CA LYS A 115 20.79 0.77 4.36
C LYS A 115 20.58 1.50 5.67
N SER A 116 19.64 2.45 5.73
CA SER A 116 19.52 3.36 6.88
C SER A 116 18.21 3.22 7.65
N LEU A 117 17.15 2.72 7.00
CA LEU A 117 15.79 2.75 7.56
C LEU A 117 15.16 1.36 7.68
N SER A 118 15.69 0.34 6.99
CA SER A 118 15.05 -0.98 6.93
C SER A 118 15.01 -1.71 8.27
N LYS A 119 15.98 -1.44 9.16
CA LYS A 119 16.19 -2.13 10.45
C LYS A 119 16.31 -3.66 10.33
N LEU A 120 16.68 -4.14 9.15
CA LEU A 120 16.90 -5.55 8.89
C LEU A 120 18.34 -5.94 9.24
N ASP A 121 18.52 -7.17 9.71
CA ASP A 121 19.84 -7.78 9.79
C ASP A 121 20.34 -8.27 8.41
N GLU A 122 21.61 -8.71 8.33
CA GLU A 122 22.22 -9.16 7.07
C GLU A 122 21.50 -10.37 6.45
N THR A 123 20.96 -11.27 7.26
CA THR A 123 20.25 -12.46 6.78
C THR A 123 18.90 -12.08 6.18
N GLN A 124 18.21 -11.11 6.79
CA GLN A 124 16.94 -10.59 6.32
C GLN A 124 17.10 -9.73 5.06
N LEU A 125 18.18 -8.95 4.96
CA LEU A 125 18.52 -8.16 3.77
C LEU A 125 18.69 -9.03 2.52
N ALA A 126 19.12 -10.28 2.68
CA ALA A 126 19.23 -11.23 1.57
C ALA A 126 17.86 -11.69 1.02
N LEU A 127 16.76 -11.49 1.77
CA LEU A 127 15.42 -11.95 1.36
C LEU A 127 14.79 -11.01 0.32
N PRO A 128 14.45 -11.49 -0.89
CA PRO A 128 13.90 -10.64 -1.97
C PRO A 128 12.60 -9.91 -1.60
N ARG A 129 11.79 -10.50 -0.72
CA ARG A 129 10.52 -9.92 -0.26
C ARG A 129 10.72 -8.60 0.49
N TYR A 130 11.86 -8.41 1.13
CA TYR A 130 12.19 -7.20 1.87
C TYR A 130 12.94 -6.15 1.06
N ARG A 131 13.21 -6.42 -0.22
CA ARG A 131 13.92 -5.48 -1.08
C ARG A 131 12.98 -4.48 -1.74
N LEU A 132 13.27 -3.19 -1.62
CA LEU A 132 12.67 -2.15 -2.46
C LEU A 132 13.40 -2.08 -3.80
N ARG A 133 12.64 -1.81 -4.86
CA ARG A 133 13.15 -1.65 -6.22
C ARG A 133 12.69 -0.31 -6.75
N THR A 134 13.38 0.20 -7.75
CA THR A 134 13.14 1.51 -8.35
C THR A 134 11.71 1.67 -8.82
N GLU A 135 11.13 0.62 -9.42
CA GLU A 135 9.73 0.59 -9.87
C GLU A 135 8.72 0.72 -8.71
N HIS A 136 9.05 0.23 -7.52
CA HIS A 136 8.18 0.37 -6.35
C HIS A 136 8.13 1.83 -5.88
N VAL A 137 9.27 2.52 -5.91
CA VAL A 137 9.36 3.95 -5.56
C VAL A 137 8.57 4.79 -6.56
N TRP A 138 8.77 4.57 -7.86
CA TRP A 138 8.02 5.28 -8.91
C TRP A 138 6.52 5.00 -8.84
N THR A 139 6.12 3.75 -8.65
CA THR A 139 4.69 3.39 -8.46
C THR A 139 4.11 4.13 -7.26
N GLY A 140 4.84 4.17 -6.15
CA GLY A 140 4.45 4.92 -4.96
C GLY A 140 4.26 6.40 -5.24
N PHE A 141 5.16 7.04 -6.00
CA PHE A 141 5.02 8.44 -6.41
C PHE A 141 3.79 8.67 -7.29
N ILE A 142 3.59 7.83 -8.31
CA ILE A 142 2.47 7.95 -9.24
C ILE A 142 1.15 7.84 -8.47
N VAL A 143 0.98 6.79 -7.67
CA VAL A 143 -0.25 6.58 -6.91
C VAL A 143 -0.45 7.69 -5.88
N ASN A 144 0.59 8.10 -5.16
CA ASN A 144 0.51 9.20 -4.21
C ASN A 144 0.14 10.53 -4.88
N SER A 145 0.59 10.81 -6.10
CA SER A 145 0.17 12.00 -6.86
C SER A 145 -1.28 11.90 -7.33
N LEU A 146 -1.70 10.75 -7.87
CA LEU A 146 -3.10 10.53 -8.27
C LEU A 146 -4.08 10.74 -7.10
N LEU A 147 -3.67 10.34 -5.89
CA LEU A 147 -4.46 10.52 -4.68
C LEU A 147 -4.47 11.96 -4.15
N LYS A 148 -3.50 12.81 -4.53
CA LYS A 148 -3.47 14.24 -4.17
C LYS A 148 -4.42 15.07 -5.02
N ASP A 149 -4.60 14.67 -6.26
CA ASP A 149 -5.36 15.40 -7.26
C ASP A 149 -6.83 14.95 -7.36
N ALA A 150 -7.24 13.95 -6.55
CA ALA A 150 -8.59 13.38 -6.50
C ALA A 150 -9.52 14.10 -5.51
#